data_AF-A0A925K9X4-F1
#
_entry.id   AF-A0A925K9X4-F1
#
_cell.length_a   1.000
_cell.length_b   1.000
_cell.length_c   1.000
_cell.angle_alpha   90.00
_cell.angle_beta   90.00
_cell.angle_gamma   90.00
#
_symmetry.space_group_name_H-M   'P 1'
#
loop_
_entity.id
_entity.type
_entity.pdbx_description
1 polymer ?
#
loop_
_entity_poly.entity_id
_entity_poly.type
_entity_poly.pdbx_seq_one_letter_code
_entity_poly.pdbx_strand_id
1 'polypeptide(L)' 'MALNEAMNENNYHLQYLIYTLATNNYLERRSPGFDYARDLGRVLYLFVGGMRKGTGNGIFSCKPSLEQIDALCRTLRKN' A
#
# COMPACT_ATOMS: atom_id res chain seq x y z
N MET A 1 -8.24 10.59 -14.61
CA MET A 1 -7.37 11.69 -14.14
C MET A 1 -7.59 11.98 -12.66
N ALA A 2 -8.83 12.14 -12.17
CA ALA A 2 -9.12 12.44 -10.76
C ALA A 2 -8.51 11.50 -9.67
N LEU A 3 -8.34 10.19 -9.94
CA LEU A 3 -7.88 9.25 -8.91
C LEU A 3 -6.42 9.48 -8.51
N ASN A 4 -5.52 9.66 -9.48
CA ASN A 4 -4.10 9.89 -9.21
C ASN A 4 -3.86 11.27 -8.57
N GLU A 5 -4.65 12.28 -8.93
CA GLU A 5 -4.63 13.59 -8.29
C GLU A 5 -5.00 13.47 -6.81
N ALA A 6 -6.11 12.81 -6.50
CA ALA A 6 -6.53 12.60 -5.11
C ALA A 6 -5.49 11.81 -4.28
N MET A 7 -4.80 10.83 -4.91
CA MET A 7 -3.71 10.09 -4.28
C MET A 7 -2.49 10.98 -3.96
N ASN A 8 -2.17 11.93 -4.85
CA ASN A 8 -1.07 12.88 -4.66
C ASN A 8 -1.42 13.96 -3.62
N GLU A 9 -2.58 14.61 -3.75
CA GLU A 9 -3.01 15.73 -2.90
C GLU A 9 -3.09 15.34 -1.41
N ASN A 10 -3.50 14.10 -1.14
CA ASN A 10 -3.66 13.60 0.23
C ASN A 10 -2.48 12.75 0.71
N ASN A 11 -1.39 12.68 -0.06
CA ASN A 11 -0.21 11.86 0.24
C ASN A 11 -0.51 10.39 0.54
N TYR A 12 -1.57 9.84 -0.07
CA TYR A 12 -1.96 8.45 0.12
C TYR A 12 -0.87 7.48 -0.37
N HIS A 13 0.00 7.93 -1.28
CA HIS A 13 1.20 7.19 -1.66
C HIS A 13 2.12 6.87 -0.49
N LEU A 14 2.47 7.88 0.30
CA LEU A 14 3.32 7.69 1.47
C LEU A 14 2.59 6.89 2.56
N GLN A 15 1.31 7.17 2.77
CA GLN A 15 0.50 6.46 3.75
C GLN A 15 0.48 4.95 3.50
N TYR A 16 0.20 4.52 2.26
CA TYR A 16 0.16 3.09 1.98
C TYR A 16 1.52 2.42 2.08
N LEU A 17 2.60 3.14 1.78
CA LEU A 17 3.96 2.60 1.92
C LEU A 17 4.27 2.32 3.39
N ILE A 18 3.95 3.27 4.28
CA ILE A 18 4.15 3.12 5.73
C ILE A 18 3.30 1.98 6.28
N TYR A 19 2.02 1.90 5.89
CA TYR A 19 1.15 0.81 6.33
C TYR A 19 1.60 -0.55 5.79
N THR A 20 2.05 -0.61 4.54
CA THR A 20 2.59 -1.85 3.97
C THR A 20 3.83 -2.31 4.73
N LEU A 21 4.76 -1.40 5.07
CA LEU A 21 5.93 -1.72 5.88
C LEU A 21 5.53 -2.22 7.28
N ALA A 22 4.59 -1.54 7.94
CA ALA A 22 4.11 -1.94 9.26
C ALA A 22 3.46 -3.34 9.22
N THR A 23 2.61 -3.60 8.24
CA THR A 23 1.98 -4.91 8.01
C THR A 23 3.02 -5.98 7.71
N ASN A 24 4.01 -5.71 6.86
CA ASN A 24 5.10 -6.64 6.58
C ASN A 24 5.81 -7.07 7.86
N ASN A 25 6.28 -6.10 8.65
CA ASN A 25 7.00 -6.35 9.90
C ASN A 25 6.14 -7.11 10.92
N TYR A 26 4.83 -6.84 10.94
CA TYR A 26 3.91 -7.55 11.81
C TYR A 26 3.75 -9.02 11.39
N LEU A 27 3.55 -9.29 10.10
CA LEU A 27 3.35 -10.65 9.59
C LEU A 27 4.60 -11.51 9.70
N GLU A 28 5.79 -10.95 9.43
CA GLU A 28 7.08 -11.62 9.64
C GLU A 28 7.24 -12.11 11.09
N ARG A 29 6.79 -11.32 12.08
CA ARG A 29 6.88 -11.69 13.50
C ARG A 29 5.81 -12.69 13.92
N ARG A 30 4.62 -12.61 13.32
CA ARG A 30 3.44 -13.35 13.79
C ARG A 30 3.26 -14.70 13.09
N SER A 31 3.78 -14.85 11.87
CA SER A 31 3.57 -16.02 11.02
C SER A 31 4.90 -16.61 10.55
N PRO A 32 5.37 -17.72 11.17
CA PRO A 32 6.53 -18.44 10.69
C PRO A 32 6.37 -18.86 9.23
N GLY A 33 7.38 -18.58 8.39
CA GLY A 33 7.34 -18.91 6.97
C GLY A 33 6.57 -17.92 6.09
N PHE A 34 6.15 -16.77 6.63
CA PHE A 34 5.60 -15.67 5.83
C PHE A 34 6.57 -15.26 4.72
N ASP A 35 6.03 -15.14 3.50
CA ASP A 35 6.74 -14.65 2.32
C ASP A 35 5.99 -13.47 1.72
N TYR A 36 6.66 -12.31 1.59
CA TYR A 36 6.04 -11.08 1.10
C TYR A 36 5.42 -11.24 -0.30
N ALA A 37 6.12 -11.92 -1.20
CA ALA A 37 5.69 -12.03 -2.59
C ALA A 37 4.43 -12.90 -2.71
N ARG A 38 4.40 -14.01 -1.98
CA ARG A 38 3.31 -14.99 -1.94
C ARG A 38 2.11 -14.55 -1.10
N ASP A 39 2.37 -14.05 0.11
CA ASP A 39 1.34 -13.91 1.15
C ASP A 39 0.80 -12.48 1.29
N LEU A 40 1.59 -11.45 0.95
CA LEU A 40 1.10 -10.08 1.04
C LEU A 40 0.15 -9.76 -0.12
N GLY A 41 -1.04 -9.27 0.22
CA GLY A 41 -2.02 -8.78 -0.75
C GLY A 41 -1.67 -7.43 -1.39
N ARG A 42 -2.68 -6.81 -2.00
CA ARG A 42 -2.59 -5.47 -2.59
C ARG A 42 -3.13 -4.42 -1.61
N VAL A 43 -2.63 -3.21 -1.71
CA VAL A 43 -3.23 -2.00 -1.13
C VAL A 43 -4.46 -1.64 -1.95
N LEU A 44 -5.54 -1.28 -1.26
CA LEU A 44 -6.77 -0.76 -1.86
C LEU A 44 -7.16 0.55 -1.19
N TYR A 45 -7.37 1.60 -2.00
CA TYR A 45 -7.99 2.85 -1.57
C TYR A 45 -9.34 2.99 -2.26
N LEU A 46 -10.39 3.17 -1.45
CA LEU A 46 -11.78 3.20 -1.89
C LEU A 46 -12.33 4.63 -1.78
N PHE A 47 -12.48 5.28 -2.93
CA PHE A 47 -13.07 6.60 -3.09
C PHE A 47 -14.58 6.47 -3.28
N VAL A 48 -15.30 6.34 -2.16
CA VAL A 48 -16.74 6.01 -2.11
C VAL A 48 -17.60 6.91 -2.99
N GLY A 49 -17.35 8.22 -3.01
CA GLY A 49 -18.11 9.16 -3.85
C GLY A 49 -17.99 8.89 -5.36
N GLY A 50 -16.96 8.17 -5.81
CA GLY A 50 -16.73 7.81 -7.20
C GLY A 50 -17.11 6.36 -7.57
N MET A 51 -17.51 5.54 -6.59
CA MET A 51 -17.79 4.12 -6.84
C MET A 51 -19.13 3.92 -7.56
N ARG A 52 -19.10 3.22 -8.69
CA ARG A 52 -20.28 2.77 -9.44
C ARG A 52 -20.22 1.26 -9.63
N LYS A 53 -21.37 0.60 -9.47
CA LYS A 53 -21.47 -0.86 -9.60
C LYS A 53 -21.02 -1.29 -11.00
N GLY A 54 -20.09 -2.24 -11.06
CA GLY A 54 -19.62 -2.86 -12.30
C GLY A 54 -18.55 -2.09 -13.10
N THR A 55 -18.08 -0.92 -12.64
CA THR A 55 -17.13 -0.11 -13.43
C THR A 55 -15.70 -0.08 -12.91
N GLY A 56 -15.45 -0.52 -11.67
CA GLY A 56 -14.13 -0.39 -11.03
C GLY A 56 -13.72 1.06 -10.71
N ASN A 57 -14.58 2.04 -10.98
CA ASN A 57 -14.32 3.45 -10.67
C ASN A 57 -14.22 3.66 -9.17
N GLY A 58 -13.36 4.59 -8.76
CA GLY A 58 -13.15 4.93 -7.35
C GLY A 58 -12.30 3.93 -6.57
N ILE A 59 -11.67 2.95 -7.23
CA ILE A 59 -10.75 2.01 -6.58
C ILE A 59 -9.33 2.25 -7.10
N PHE A 60 -8.45 2.69 -6.21
CA PHE A 60 -7.00 2.65 -6.46
C PHE A 60 -6.45 1.34 -5.90
N SER A 61 -5.63 0.64 -6.69
CA SER A 61 -4.98 -0.60 -6.26
C SER A 61 -3.52 -0.66 -6.68
N CYS A 62 -2.63 -0.93 -5.72
CA CYS A 62 -1.22 -1.19 -5.99
C CYS A 62 -0.70 -2.32 -5.08
N LYS A 63 0.38 -2.98 -5.49
CA LYS A 63 1.20 -3.80 -4.59
C LYS A 63 2.59 -3.18 -4.61
N PRO A 64 3.05 -2.56 -3.51
CA PRO A 64 4.43 -2.09 -3.44
C PRO A 64 5.38 -3.25 -3.70
N SER A 65 6.51 -3.01 -4.36
CA SER A 65 7.56 -4.01 -4.46
C SER A 65 8.27 -4.14 -3.11
N LEU A 66 8.84 -5.31 -2.84
CA LEU A 66 9.67 -5.50 -1.65
C LEU A 66 10.83 -4.49 -1.61
N GLU A 67 11.41 -4.17 -2.78
CA GLU A 67 12.45 -3.14 -2.91
C GLU A 67 11.98 -1.75 -2.43
N GLN A 68 10.76 -1.34 -2.76
CA GLN A 68 10.19 -0.08 -2.27
C GLN A 68 10.04 -0.07 -0.74
N ILE A 69 9.62 -1.20 -0.16
CA ILE A 69 9.46 -1.35 1.28
C ILE A 69 10.81 -1.35 2.00
N ASP A 70 11.80 -2.04 1.46
CA ASP A 70 13.17 -2.04 1.97
C ASP A 70 13.81 -0.65 1.91
N ALA A 71 13.60 0.07 0.80
CA ALA A 71 14.06 1.44 0.65
C ALA A 71 13.42 2.38 1.68
N LEU A 72 12.09 2.28 1.88
CA LEU A 72 11.40 3.05 2.91
C LEU A 72 11.91 2.72 4.32
N CYS A 73 12.08 1.44 4.64
CA CYS A 73 12.60 0.99 5.92
C CYS A 73 13.99 1.57 6.21
N ARG A 74 14.89 1.57 5.21
CA ARG A 74 16.21 2.20 5.34
C ARG A 74 16.13 3.70 5.55
N THR A 75 15.21 4.40 4.86
CA THR A 75 15.04 5.85 4.97
C THR A 75 14.51 6.25 6.35
N LEU A 76 13.51 5.54 6.88
CA LEU A 76 12.91 5.84 8.19
C LEU A 76 13.83 5.53 9.37
N ARG A 77 14.83 4.65 9.20
CA ARG A 77 15.82 4.31 10.24
C ARG A 77 17.02 5.26 10.31
N LYS A 78 17.19 6.12 9.29
CA LYS A 78 18.33 7.05 9.19
C LYS A 78 18.09 8.42 9.85
N ASN A 79 16.92 8.61 10.43
CA ASN A 79 16.54 9.76 11.25
C ASN A 79 16.32 9.30 12.69
#